data_AF-A0AAD8ANL1-F1
#
_entry.id   AF-A0AAD8ANL1-F1
#
_cell.length_a   1.000
_cell.length_b   1.000
_cell.length_c   1.000
_cell.angle_alpha   90.00
_cell.angle_beta   90.00
_cell.angle_gamma   90.00
#
_symmetry.space_group_name_H-M   'P 1'
#
loop_
_entity.id
_entity.type
_entity.pdbx_description
1 polymer ?
#
loop_
_entity_poly.entity_id
_entity_poly.type
_entity_poly.pdbx_seq_one_letter_code
_entity_poly.pdbx_strand_id
1 'polypeptide(L)'
;MESHELMRLLIPEKKVKKVAEFTGLTTSIIYQERRAAGNGFNQTGTRNTIDRLDLICEFSLGHQPEAVRILGERYLQMYLNYMNPPQEVVTVNDLLIELGEVSRECGEAVAALASRQSINKCSVEVAQAKQRLEKALAMVSCLENQ
;
A
#
# COMPACT_ATOMS: atom_id res chain seq x y z
N MET A 1 11.65 -1.39 5.78
CA MET A 1 12.14 -0.25 4.98
C MET A 1 10.94 0.36 4.29
N GLU A 2 10.62 1.59 4.63
CA GLU A 2 9.46 2.34 4.13
C GLU A 2 9.66 2.76 2.66
N SER A 3 8.58 3.05 1.93
CA SER A 3 8.62 3.37 0.48
C SER A 3 9.55 4.54 0.12
N HIS A 4 9.57 5.58 0.95
CA HIS A 4 10.41 6.75 0.79
C HIS A 4 11.91 6.46 1.02
N GLU A 5 12.24 5.49 1.88
CA GLU A 5 13.61 5.05 2.13
C GLU A 5 14.14 4.31 0.89
N LEU A 6 13.31 3.43 0.32
CA LEU A 6 13.60 2.75 -0.94
C LEU A 6 13.79 3.75 -2.09
N MET A 7 12.95 4.78 -2.18
CA MET A 7 13.08 5.84 -3.20
C MET A 7 14.38 6.64 -3.08
N ARG A 8 14.88 6.87 -1.87
CA ARG A 8 16.19 7.51 -1.65
C ARG A 8 17.35 6.60 -2.05
N LEU A 9 17.18 5.30 -1.88
CA LEU A 9 18.16 4.29 -2.28
C LEU A 9 18.21 4.15 -3.81
N LEU A 10 17.04 4.07 -4.48
CA LEU A 10 16.90 3.92 -5.93
C LEU A 10 17.28 5.17 -6.72
N ILE A 11 17.01 6.36 -6.17
CA ILE A 11 17.33 7.65 -6.79
C ILE A 11 18.25 8.46 -5.87
N PRO A 12 19.58 8.34 -6.05
CA PRO A 12 20.51 9.23 -5.39
C PRO A 12 20.25 10.69 -5.77
N GLU A 13 20.53 11.61 -4.85
CA GLU A 13 20.23 13.05 -5.04
C GLU A 13 20.86 13.64 -6.31
N LYS A 14 22.10 13.26 -6.60
CA LYS A 14 22.83 13.62 -7.83
C LYS A 14 22.22 13.09 -9.14
N LYS A 15 21.22 12.21 -9.09
CA LYS A 15 20.57 11.58 -10.26
C LYS A 15 19.13 12.03 -10.47
N VAL A 16 18.54 12.80 -9.54
CA VAL A 16 17.13 13.23 -9.60
C VAL A 16 16.78 13.93 -10.91
N LYS A 17 17.67 14.82 -11.41
CA LYS A 17 17.45 15.52 -12.68
C LYS A 17 17.36 14.57 -13.88
N LYS A 18 18.21 13.55 -13.93
CA LYS A 18 18.23 12.55 -15.01
C LYS A 18 16.99 11.65 -14.97
N VAL A 19 16.56 11.27 -13.77
CA VAL A 19 15.32 10.48 -13.60
C VAL A 19 14.10 11.32 -14.00
N ALA A 20 14.05 12.60 -13.62
CA ALA A 20 12.98 13.51 -14.03
C ALA A 20 12.85 13.61 -15.56
N GLU A 21 13.99 13.82 -16.25
CA GLU A 21 14.05 13.86 -17.72
C GLU A 21 13.59 12.55 -18.36
N PHE A 22 14.03 11.39 -17.84
CA PHE A 22 13.69 10.09 -18.39
C PHE A 22 12.22 9.70 -18.18
N THR A 23 11.67 10.04 -17.02
CA THR A 23 10.30 9.70 -16.63
C THR A 23 9.25 10.72 -17.09
N GLY A 24 9.68 11.85 -17.68
CA GLY A 24 8.79 12.96 -18.03
C GLY A 24 8.19 13.68 -16.82
N LEU A 25 8.78 13.50 -15.63
CA LEU A 25 8.31 14.10 -14.38
C LEU A 25 9.13 15.35 -14.03
N THR A 26 8.60 16.19 -13.13
CA THR A 26 9.39 17.28 -12.55
C THR A 26 10.26 16.74 -11.40
N THR A 27 11.44 17.34 -11.22
CA THR A 27 12.33 17.01 -10.08
C THR A 27 11.63 17.17 -8.72
N SER A 28 10.72 18.13 -8.62
CA SER A 28 9.89 18.39 -7.43
C SER A 28 9.06 17.16 -7.03
N ILE A 29 8.41 16.51 -8.00
CA ILE A 29 7.62 15.29 -7.78
C ILE A 29 8.50 14.18 -7.22
N ILE A 30 9.69 13.98 -7.79
CA ILE A 30 10.63 12.96 -7.31
C ILE A 30 11.10 13.24 -5.87
N TYR A 31 11.33 14.51 -5.52
CA TYR A 31 11.67 14.88 -4.14
C TYR A 31 10.51 14.72 -3.16
N GLN A 32 9.26 14.85 -3.60
CA GLN A 32 8.08 14.60 -2.76
C GLN A 32 7.96 13.11 -2.44
N GLU A 33 8.14 12.24 -3.42
CA GLU A 33 8.10 10.76 -3.25
C GLU A 33 9.24 10.24 -2.35
N ARG A 34 10.36 10.98 -2.26
CA ARG A 34 11.49 10.67 -1.38
C ARG A 34 11.30 11.10 0.08
N ARG A 35 10.14 11.67 0.47
CA ARG A 35 9.87 12.09 1.87
C ARG A 35 9.04 11.06 2.62
N ALA A 36 9.38 10.87 3.89
CA ALA A 36 8.52 10.13 4.82
C ALA A 36 7.19 10.86 4.94
N ALA A 37 6.10 10.21 4.52
CA ALA A 37 4.70 10.60 4.70
C ALA A 37 4.48 12.12 4.91
N GLY A 38 4.77 12.92 3.89
CA GLY A 38 4.46 14.35 3.88
C GLY A 38 3.32 14.61 2.93
N ASN A 39 2.08 14.54 3.43
CA ASN A 39 0.83 14.92 2.73
C ASN A 39 0.75 14.39 1.28
N GLY A 40 0.58 13.08 1.15
CA GLY A 40 0.42 12.43 -0.15
C GLY A 40 -0.79 12.97 -0.92
N PHE A 41 -0.54 13.34 -2.18
CA PHE A 41 -1.29 13.09 -3.42
C PHE A 41 -2.82 13.19 -3.51
N ASN A 42 -3.58 13.23 -2.42
CA ASN A 42 -5.05 13.31 -2.43
C ASN A 42 -5.59 14.63 -3.03
N GLN A 43 -4.72 15.56 -3.46
CA GLN A 43 -5.10 16.87 -3.96
C GLN A 43 -4.75 17.14 -5.44
N THR A 44 -3.91 16.33 -6.10
CA THR A 44 -3.31 16.71 -7.41
C THR A 44 -3.72 15.85 -8.61
N GLY A 45 -4.61 14.87 -8.43
CA GLY A 45 -5.24 14.15 -9.54
C GLY A 45 -4.28 13.44 -10.50
N THR A 46 -3.04 13.17 -10.09
CA THR A 46 -2.03 12.56 -10.95
C THR A 46 -1.92 11.06 -10.65
N ARG A 47 -1.92 10.23 -11.72
CA ARG A 47 -1.95 8.75 -11.72
C ARG A 47 -1.06 8.05 -10.67
N ASN A 48 -1.60 6.92 -10.20
CA ASN A 48 -1.12 5.93 -9.21
C ASN A 48 0.41 5.89 -8.99
N THR A 49 0.82 6.07 -7.75
CA THR A 49 2.23 6.09 -7.28
C THR A 49 2.98 4.78 -7.57
N ILE A 50 2.25 3.67 -7.73
CA ILE A 50 2.80 2.34 -8.02
C ILE A 50 3.35 2.27 -9.45
N ASP A 51 2.60 2.72 -10.46
CA ASP A 51 3.06 2.73 -11.87
C ASP A 51 4.33 3.58 -12.07
N ARG A 52 4.52 4.61 -11.23
CA ARG A 52 5.70 5.48 -11.24
C ARG A 52 6.90 4.83 -10.57
N LEU A 53 6.67 4.05 -9.52
CA LEU A 53 7.70 3.26 -8.87
C LEU A 53 8.28 2.23 -9.83
N ASP A 54 7.44 1.55 -10.62
CA ASP A 54 7.90 0.57 -11.60
C ASP A 54 8.79 1.21 -12.69
N LEU A 55 8.39 2.37 -13.22
CA LEU A 55 9.15 3.09 -14.25
C LEU A 55 10.47 3.66 -13.71
N ILE A 56 10.51 4.06 -12.44
CA ILE A 56 11.72 4.46 -11.72
C ILE A 56 12.63 3.25 -11.48
N CYS A 57 12.06 2.11 -11.12
CA CYS A 57 12.80 0.87 -10.94
C CYS A 57 13.43 0.40 -12.25
N GLU A 58 12.72 0.49 -13.38
CA GLU A 58 13.24 0.19 -14.72
C GLU A 58 14.45 1.06 -15.09
N PHE A 59 14.45 2.35 -14.74
CA PHE A 59 15.63 3.21 -14.95
C PHE A 59 16.80 2.84 -14.02
N SER A 60 16.49 2.49 -12.77
CA SER A 60 17.50 2.08 -11.78
C SER A 60 18.15 0.73 -12.12
N LEU A 61 17.47 -0.15 -12.91
CA LEU A 61 18.04 -1.39 -13.44
C LEU A 61 19.37 -1.18 -14.18
N GLY A 62 19.52 -0.05 -14.89
CA GLY A 62 20.70 0.22 -15.70
C GLY A 62 21.91 0.77 -14.94
N HIS A 63 21.76 1.21 -13.68
CA HIS A 63 22.78 2.04 -13.01
C HIS A 63 23.07 1.69 -11.55
N GLN A 64 22.22 0.91 -10.87
CA GLN A 64 22.45 0.48 -9.49
C GLN A 64 22.04 -0.98 -9.25
N PRO A 65 22.90 -1.96 -9.62
CA PRO A 65 22.60 -3.39 -9.53
C PRO A 65 22.18 -3.86 -8.13
N GLU A 66 22.70 -3.24 -7.08
CA GLU A 66 22.37 -3.58 -5.70
C GLU A 66 20.94 -3.17 -5.31
N ALA A 67 20.47 -2.03 -5.82
CA ALA A 67 19.10 -1.60 -5.60
C ALA A 67 18.09 -2.51 -6.30
N VAL A 68 18.48 -3.04 -7.48
CA VAL A 68 17.71 -4.06 -8.22
C VAL A 68 17.59 -5.35 -7.43
N ARG A 69 18.69 -5.83 -6.85
CA ARG A 69 18.70 -7.05 -6.04
C ARG A 69 17.73 -6.93 -4.86
N ILE A 70 17.79 -5.81 -4.13
CA ILE A 70 16.90 -5.53 -2.99
C ILE A 70 15.43 -5.46 -3.44
N LEU A 71 15.17 -4.85 -4.60
CA LEU A 71 13.81 -4.77 -5.16
C LEU A 71 13.28 -6.15 -5.58
N GLY A 72 14.12 -6.94 -6.26
CA GLY A 72 13.81 -8.31 -6.67
C GLY A 72 13.53 -9.21 -5.47
N GLU A 73 14.33 -9.11 -4.41
CA GLU A 73 14.11 -9.81 -3.14
C GLU A 73 12.79 -9.42 -2.49
N ARG A 74 12.42 -8.13 -2.53
CA ARG A 74 11.14 -7.65 -2.00
C ARG A 74 9.95 -8.20 -2.80
N TYR A 75 9.97 -8.10 -4.13
CA TYR A 75 8.90 -8.64 -4.96
C TYR A 75 8.81 -10.15 -4.84
N LEU A 76 9.94 -10.85 -4.75
CA LEU A 76 9.99 -12.27 -4.48
C LEU A 76 9.38 -12.59 -3.11
N GLN A 77 9.71 -11.86 -2.05
CA GLN A 77 9.07 -12.07 -0.74
C GLN A 77 7.57 -11.78 -0.76
N MET A 78 7.13 -10.71 -1.43
CA MET A 78 5.70 -10.43 -1.60
C MET A 78 4.99 -11.56 -2.35
N TYR A 79 5.62 -12.05 -3.42
CA TYR A 79 5.10 -13.17 -4.21
C TYR A 79 5.09 -14.47 -3.41
N LEU A 80 6.14 -14.78 -2.66
CA LEU A 80 6.20 -15.94 -1.78
C LEU A 80 5.17 -15.86 -0.66
N ASN A 81 4.95 -14.69 -0.06
CA ASN A 81 3.89 -14.46 0.93
C ASN A 81 2.49 -14.55 0.32
N TYR A 82 2.33 -14.23 -0.95
CA TYR A 82 1.06 -14.38 -1.67
C TYR A 82 0.78 -15.85 -2.03
N MET A 83 1.81 -16.56 -2.51
CA MET A 83 1.70 -17.95 -2.96
C MET A 83 1.68 -18.95 -1.81
N ASN A 84 2.42 -18.66 -0.74
CA ASN A 84 2.48 -19.41 0.50
C ASN A 84 2.22 -18.43 1.63
N PRO A 85 0.96 -18.00 1.84
CA PRO A 85 0.64 -17.19 3.01
C PRO A 85 1.16 -17.95 4.23
N PRO A 86 1.96 -17.32 5.10
CA PRO A 86 2.27 -17.95 6.37
C PRO A 86 0.94 -18.37 6.99
N GLN A 87 0.80 -19.66 7.34
CA GLN A 87 -0.29 -20.10 8.19
C GLN A 87 -0.03 -19.46 9.55
N GLU A 88 -0.35 -18.17 9.69
CA GLU A 88 -0.49 -17.54 10.98
C GLU A 88 -1.54 -18.35 11.70
N VAL A 89 -1.12 -19.00 12.80
CA VAL A 89 -2.06 -19.63 13.73
C VAL A 89 -2.92 -18.50 14.25
N VAL A 90 -4.09 -18.34 13.64
CA VAL A 90 -5.07 -17.33 14.03
C VAL A 90 -5.36 -17.58 15.50
N THR A 91 -5.09 -16.61 16.35
CA THR A 91 -5.43 -16.71 17.78
C THR A 91 -6.78 -16.08 18.05
N VAL A 92 -7.40 -16.45 19.18
CA VAL A 92 -8.64 -15.81 19.64
C VAL A 92 -8.45 -14.29 19.86
N ASN A 93 -7.25 -13.86 20.27
CA ASN A 93 -6.94 -12.44 20.45
C ASN A 93 -6.94 -11.68 19.12
N ASP A 94 -6.42 -12.29 18.05
CA ASP A 94 -6.42 -11.66 16.72
C ASP A 94 -7.86 -11.48 16.22
N LEU A 95 -8.72 -12.47 16.46
CA LEU A 95 -10.14 -12.37 16.13
C LEU A 95 -10.83 -11.25 16.92
N LEU A 96 -10.54 -11.11 18.23
CA LEU A 96 -11.11 -10.02 19.04
C LEU A 96 -10.70 -8.64 18.53
N ILE A 97 -9.44 -8.47 18.12
CA ILE A 97 -8.95 -7.22 17.53
C ILE A 97 -9.69 -6.95 16.21
N GLU A 98 -9.78 -7.94 15.33
CA GLU A 98 -10.45 -7.78 14.03
C GLU A 98 -11.95 -7.49 14.19
N LEU A 99 -12.64 -8.11 15.16
CA LEU A 99 -14.03 -7.79 15.47
C LEU A 99 -14.21 -6.34 15.96
N GLY A 100 -13.24 -5.81 16.70
CA GLY A 100 -13.20 -4.39 17.07
C GLY A 100 -13.13 -3.48 15.84
N GLU A 101 -12.26 -3.80 14.88
CA GLU A 101 -12.14 -3.07 13.62
C GLU A 101 -13.41 -3.20 12.75
N VAL A 102 -14.01 -4.39 12.67
CA VAL A 102 -15.29 -4.60 11.99
C VAL A 102 -16.37 -3.68 12.55
N SER A 103 -16.48 -3.61 13.89
CA SER A 103 -17.45 -2.73 14.56
C SER A 103 -17.24 -1.26 14.19
N ARG A 104 -15.97 -0.80 14.20
CA ARG A 104 -15.61 0.58 13.82
C ARG A 104 -16.01 0.88 12.37
N GLU A 105 -15.58 0.05 11.43
CA GLU A 105 -15.79 0.24 9.99
C GLU A 105 -17.26 0.14 9.59
N CYS A 106 -18.02 -0.78 10.20
CA CYS A 106 -19.48 -0.82 10.04
C CYS A 106 -20.14 0.47 10.57
N GLY A 107 -19.65 1.01 11.70
CA GLY A 107 -20.11 2.29 12.24
C GLY A 107 -19.83 3.46 11.29
N GLU A 108 -18.64 3.51 10.69
CA GLU A 108 -18.26 4.54 9.71
C GLU A 108 -19.10 4.45 8.43
N ALA A 109 -19.35 3.24 7.92
CA ALA A 109 -20.22 3.01 6.77
C ALA A 109 -21.67 3.46 7.04
N VAL A 110 -22.22 3.11 8.21
CA VAL A 110 -23.57 3.55 8.61
C VAL A 110 -23.62 5.06 8.77
N ALA A 111 -22.60 5.67 9.38
CA ALA A 111 -22.53 7.13 9.55
C ALA A 111 -22.46 7.86 8.19
N ALA A 112 -21.67 7.35 7.24
CA ALA A 112 -21.56 7.91 5.90
C ALA A 112 -22.90 7.86 5.15
N LEU A 113 -23.61 6.73 5.22
CA LEU A 113 -24.93 6.55 4.63
C LEU A 113 -25.99 7.46 5.29
N ALA A 114 -26.01 7.51 6.63
CA ALA A 114 -26.97 8.30 7.40
C ALA A 114 -26.78 9.81 7.19
N SER A 115 -25.53 10.27 7.07
CA SER A 115 -25.20 11.67 6.82
C SER A 115 -25.31 12.08 5.34
N ARG A 116 -25.81 11.18 4.47
CA ARG A 116 -26.01 11.41 3.03
C ARG A 116 -24.75 11.97 2.35
N GLN A 117 -23.59 11.43 2.69
CA GLN A 117 -22.35 11.77 2.02
C GLN A 117 -22.40 11.35 0.55
N SER A 118 -21.39 11.74 -0.23
CA SER A 118 -21.36 11.38 -1.65
C SER A 118 -21.41 9.85 -1.84
N ILE A 119 -22.04 9.41 -2.94
CA ILE A 119 -22.18 7.98 -3.28
C ILE A 119 -20.81 7.30 -3.30
N ASN A 120 -19.79 7.97 -3.86
CA ASN A 120 -18.42 7.44 -3.91
C ASN A 120 -17.86 7.20 -2.51
N LYS A 121 -18.07 8.13 -1.58
CA LYS A 121 -17.58 7.96 -0.21
C LYS A 121 -18.32 6.83 0.49
N CYS A 122 -19.65 6.80 0.44
CA CYS A 122 -20.44 5.70 1.00
C CYS A 122 -20.01 4.33 0.44
N SER A 123 -19.72 4.26 -0.87
CA SER A 123 -19.26 3.02 -1.50
C SER A 123 -17.90 2.55 -0.98
N VAL A 124 -16.99 3.46 -0.65
CA VAL A 124 -15.68 3.13 -0.09
C VAL A 124 -15.82 2.59 1.33
N GLU A 125 -16.54 3.30 2.19
CA GLU A 125 -16.75 2.90 3.59
C GLU A 125 -17.45 1.52 3.67
N VAL A 126 -18.46 1.29 2.82
CA VAL A 126 -19.15 -0.01 2.74
C VAL A 126 -18.22 -1.13 2.25
N ALA A 127 -17.35 -0.85 1.27
CA ALA A 127 -16.40 -1.84 0.77
C ALA A 127 -15.36 -2.21 1.83
N GLN A 128 -14.88 -1.23 2.61
CA GLN A 128 -13.93 -1.44 3.71
C GLN A 128 -14.55 -2.27 4.84
N ALA A 129 -15.77 -1.92 5.27
CA ALA A 129 -16.52 -2.71 6.26
C ALA A 129 -16.72 -4.16 5.80
N LYS A 130 -17.09 -4.36 4.53
CA LYS A 130 -17.26 -5.69 3.94
C LYS A 130 -15.96 -6.50 3.98
N GLN A 131 -14.85 -5.91 3.56
CA GLN A 131 -13.55 -6.57 3.54
C GLN A 131 -13.13 -7.06 4.94
N ARG A 132 -13.34 -6.22 5.97
CA ARG A 132 -13.05 -6.57 7.36
C ARG A 132 -13.91 -7.72 7.85
N LEU A 133 -15.19 -7.71 7.50
CA LEU A 133 -16.13 -8.76 7.88
C LEU A 133 -15.77 -10.12 7.24
N GLU A 134 -15.41 -10.11 5.95
CA GLU A 134 -14.93 -11.30 5.24
C GLU A 134 -13.66 -11.87 5.88
N LYS A 135 -12.73 -11.00 6.29
CA LYS A 135 -11.51 -11.40 7.00
C LYS A 135 -11.82 -12.04 8.36
N ALA A 136 -12.71 -11.44 9.15
CA ALA A 136 -13.13 -11.99 10.43
C ALA A 136 -13.79 -13.37 10.29
N LEU A 137 -14.63 -13.56 9.26
CA LEU A 137 -15.25 -14.86 8.96
C LEU A 137 -14.23 -15.93 8.57
N ALA A 138 -13.21 -15.56 7.79
CA ALA A 138 -12.10 -16.45 7.46
C ALA A 138 -11.32 -16.85 8.73
N MET A 139 -11.09 -15.90 9.64
CA MET A 139 -10.43 -16.16 10.93
C MET A 139 -11.23 -17.11 11.83
N VAL A 140 -12.56 -16.95 11.90
CA VAL A 140 -13.45 -17.89 12.62
C VAL A 140 -13.34 -19.29 12.01
N SER A 141 -13.40 -19.39 10.68
CA SER A 141 -13.27 -20.67 9.98
C SER A 141 -11.92 -21.34 10.25
N CYS A 142 -10.83 -20.57 10.33
CA CYS A 142 -9.52 -21.09 10.70
C CYS A 142 -9.47 -21.59 12.15
N LEU A 143 -10.13 -20.90 13.09
CA LEU A 143 -10.19 -21.31 14.50
C LEU A 143 -11.05 -22.55 14.73
N GLU A 144 -12.13 -22.74 13.97
CA GLU A 144 -13.00 -23.91 14.05
C GLU A 144 -12.34 -25.19 13.51
N ASN A 145 -11.35 -25.05 12.61
CA ASN A 145 -10.66 -26.16 11.96
C ASN A 145 -9.27 -26.47 12.55
N GLN A 146 -8.88 -25.81 13.64
CA GLN A 146 -7.68 -26.11 14.44
C GLN A 146 -8.00 -27.16 15.51
#